data_AF-A0A158EC18-F1
#
_entry.id   AF-A0A158EC18-F1
#
_cell.length_a   1.000
_cell.length_b   1.000
_cell.length_c   1.000
_cell.angle_alpha   90.00
_cell.angle_beta   90.00
_cell.angle_gamma   90.00
#
_symmetry.space_group_name_H-M   'P 1'
#
loop_
_entity.id
_entity.type
_entity.pdbx_description
1 polymer ?
#
loop_
_entity_poly.entity_id
_entity_poly.type
_entity_poly.pdbx_seq_one_letter_code
_entity_poly.pdbx_strand_id
1 'polypeptide(L)'
;MVIQPIYDDAGDLFGFAKITRDCTEQRETALALEETTRNLDLALDNMQQGLCLFNRRGRLVLCNHQFTRILALASDSLPAGSTLRTVLRRIGERSGEPCGEAVARINALREQFLRARIPEREQSQVEFQHLGRSIAVVTRMLSNGGWVSTIEDVTERRAAEKRITHLAHHDQLTDLPNRVSFQDKLKQLVHLLSPERPFALLYLDLDRFKVVNDTLGHHVGDELLRAVAHRLLSTLRASDQLARLSGDEFTILQTSFRHADDAAALAERCIEKLAAPFEVAGNEITVGVSVGIVCCTHGVEHDAVLRQADLASYEAKREGRNCYRIYERGMNDPLRLRNELEDELRRSLSADELEVHYQPIIDGRTGQTTAMEALLRWTHPKRGPISPADRPDCRGTGPHARTGRVGARARMPRRRALAGIYPPESQRHAGSNWRSPRLRCWCPGARRTAFSTKSGPWA
;
A
#
# COMPACT_ATOMS: atom_id res chain seq x y z
N MET A 1 -22.06 75.68 -1.36
CA MET A 1 -22.22 76.89 -2.19
C MET A 1 -22.92 77.93 -1.35
N VAL A 2 -22.38 79.15 -1.26
CA VAL A 2 -23.03 80.25 -0.56
C VAL A 2 -23.21 81.39 -1.57
N ILE A 3 -24.43 81.93 -1.65
CA ILE A 3 -24.76 83.08 -2.49
C ILE A 3 -25.18 84.20 -1.54
N GLN A 4 -24.49 85.34 -1.61
CA GLN A 4 -24.79 86.51 -0.79
C GLN A 4 -25.21 87.68 -1.67
N PRO A 5 -26.32 88.38 -1.35
CA PRO A 5 -26.68 89.62 -2.03
C PRO A 5 -25.66 90.71 -1.70
N ILE A 6 -25.30 91.51 -2.70
CA ILE A 6 -24.48 92.71 -2.59
C ILE A 6 -25.39 93.90 -2.87
N TYR A 7 -25.35 94.91 -2.00
CA TYR A 7 -26.10 96.16 -2.13
C TYR A 7 -25.13 97.30 -2.42
N ASP A 8 -25.57 98.35 -3.11
CA ASP A 8 -24.78 99.56 -3.36
C ASP A 8 -24.83 100.55 -2.17
N ASP A 9 -24.11 101.68 -2.31
CA ASP A 9 -24.00 102.70 -1.26
C ASP A 9 -25.34 103.43 -0.97
N ALA A 10 -26.34 103.31 -1.85
CA ALA A 10 -27.70 103.81 -1.64
C ALA A 10 -28.62 102.77 -0.97
N GLY A 11 -28.16 101.53 -0.81
CA GLY A 11 -28.90 100.42 -0.22
C GLY A 11 -29.70 99.59 -1.23
N ASP A 12 -29.58 99.86 -2.53
CA ASP A 12 -30.27 99.13 -3.57
C ASP A 12 -29.51 97.85 -3.95
N LEU A 13 -30.23 96.77 -4.27
CA LEU A 13 -29.63 95.47 -4.59
C LEU A 13 -28.82 95.58 -5.89
N PHE A 14 -27.50 95.54 -5.74
CA PHE A 14 -26.53 95.70 -6.82
C PHE A 14 -26.19 94.37 -7.52
N GLY A 15 -26.26 93.24 -6.80
CA GLY A 15 -26.03 91.92 -7.40
C GLY A 15 -25.92 90.80 -6.38
N PHE A 16 -25.35 89.66 -6.80
CA PHE A 16 -25.06 88.53 -5.92
C PHE A 16 -23.62 88.06 -6.09
N ALA A 17 -22.90 87.89 -4.99
CA ALA A 17 -21.64 87.18 -4.97
C ALA A 17 -21.90 85.68 -4.80
N LYS A 18 -21.29 84.87 -5.66
CA LYS A 18 -21.28 83.42 -5.56
C LYS A 18 -19.89 82.95 -5.17
N ILE A 19 -19.77 82.32 -3.99
CA ILE A 19 -18.55 81.62 -3.59
C ILE A 19 -18.77 80.13 -3.77
N THR A 20 -18.04 79.55 -4.73
CA THR A 20 -17.94 78.12 -4.95
C THR A 20 -16.57 77.64 -4.46
N ARG A 21 -16.58 76.74 -3.47
CA ARG A 21 -15.38 76.04 -3.02
C ARG A 21 -15.22 74.80 -3.88
N ASP A 22 -14.05 74.64 -4.48
CA ASP A 22 -13.68 73.42 -5.18
C ASP A 22 -13.46 72.30 -4.15
N CYS A 23 -14.25 71.23 -4.25
CA CYS A 23 -14.19 70.04 -3.39
C CYS A 23 -13.84 68.79 -4.22
N THR A 24 -13.39 68.95 -5.48
CA THR A 24 -13.17 67.83 -6.40
C THR A 24 -12.11 66.88 -5.84
N GLU A 25 -10.96 67.40 -5.43
CA GLU A 25 -9.86 66.63 -4.83
C GLU A 25 -10.26 65.91 -3.53
N GLN A 26 -11.05 66.56 -2.66
CA GLN A 26 -11.58 65.93 -1.45
C GLN A 26 -12.56 64.80 -1.75
N ARG A 27 -13.34 64.94 -2.83
CA ARG A 27 -14.32 63.93 -3.24
C ARG A 27 -13.64 62.73 -3.91
N GLU A 28 -12.64 62.98 -4.75
CA GLU A 28 -11.84 61.92 -5.38
C GLU A 28 -11.05 61.12 -4.34
N THR A 29 -10.41 61.79 -3.37
CA THR A 29 -9.71 61.11 -2.27
C THR A 29 -10.65 60.31 -1.38
N ALA A 30 -11.85 60.82 -1.08
CA ALA A 30 -12.86 60.08 -0.33
C ALA A 30 -13.35 58.83 -1.08
N LEU A 31 -13.63 58.93 -2.38
CA LEU A 31 -14.05 57.79 -3.20
C LEU A 31 -12.94 56.75 -3.34
N ALA A 32 -11.70 57.17 -3.56
CA ALA A 32 -10.55 56.27 -3.63
C ALA A 32 -10.31 55.53 -2.31
N LEU A 33 -10.50 56.19 -1.16
CA LEU A 33 -10.38 55.55 0.15
C LEU A 33 -11.51 54.55 0.39
N GLU A 34 -12.73 54.87 -0.01
CA GLU A 34 -13.88 53.98 0.09
C GLU A 34 -13.67 52.72 -0.76
N GLU A 35 -13.20 52.88 -2.00
CA GLU A 35 -12.87 51.77 -2.90
C GLU A 35 -11.75 50.89 -2.34
N THR A 36 -10.69 51.49 -1.79
CA THR A 36 -9.57 50.77 -1.17
C THR A 36 -10.03 49.96 0.04
N THR A 37 -10.89 50.54 0.88
CA THR A 37 -11.45 49.87 2.06
C THR A 37 -12.34 48.70 1.66
N ARG A 38 -13.22 48.92 0.67
CA ARG A 38 -14.11 47.86 0.13
C ARG A 38 -13.31 46.70 -0.46
N ASN A 39 -12.24 46.98 -1.20
CA ASN A 39 -11.39 45.95 -1.79
C ASN A 39 -10.65 45.14 -0.70
N LEU A 40 -10.21 45.79 0.39
CA LEU A 40 -9.62 45.11 1.54
C LEU A 40 -10.61 44.18 2.23
N ASP A 41 -11.83 44.64 2.49
CA ASP A 41 -12.87 43.82 3.13
C ASP A 41 -13.24 42.61 2.27
N LEU A 42 -13.43 42.80 0.96
CA LEU A 42 -13.69 41.71 0.01
C LEU A 42 -12.55 40.69 -0.03
N ALA A 43 -11.30 41.14 0.01
CA ALA A 43 -10.16 40.23 0.04
C ALA A 43 -10.14 39.42 1.35
N LEU A 44 -10.33 40.07 2.50
CA LEU A 44 -10.30 39.44 3.82
C LEU A 44 -11.44 38.45 4.06
N ASP A 45 -12.63 38.72 3.49
CA ASP A 45 -13.82 37.86 3.61
C ASP A 45 -13.82 36.68 2.62
N ASN A 46 -13.03 36.75 1.54
CA ASN A 46 -12.87 35.62 0.62
C ASN A 46 -11.63 34.77 0.91
N MET A 47 -10.79 35.17 1.87
CA MET A 47 -9.71 34.33 2.36
C MET A 47 -10.26 33.09 3.07
N GLN A 48 -9.64 31.93 2.85
CA GLN A 48 -9.98 30.70 3.56
C GLN A 48 -9.38 30.64 4.97
N GLN A 49 -8.28 31.35 5.19
CA GLN A 49 -7.61 31.44 6.48
C GLN A 49 -8.24 32.54 7.37
N GLY A 50 -8.30 32.26 8.66
CA GLY A 50 -8.57 33.28 9.66
C GLY A 50 -7.37 34.20 9.81
N LEU A 51 -7.58 35.50 9.88
CA LEU A 51 -6.53 36.49 10.03
C LEU A 51 -6.86 37.40 11.22
N CYS A 52 -5.87 37.66 12.06
CA CYS A 52 -5.94 38.72 13.06
C CYS A 52 -4.64 39.53 13.13
N LEU A 53 -4.78 40.84 13.30
CA LEU A 53 -3.70 41.80 13.34
C LEU A 53 -3.69 42.47 14.71
N PHE A 54 -2.52 42.52 15.36
CA PHE A 54 -2.31 43.24 16.62
C PHE A 54 -1.27 44.34 16.46
N ASN A 55 -1.48 45.46 17.16
CA ASN A 55 -0.49 46.54 17.23
C ASN A 55 0.62 46.26 18.27
N ARG A 56 1.63 47.14 18.36
CA ARG A 56 2.74 47.06 19.35
C ARG A 56 2.29 46.87 20.81
N ARG A 57 1.09 47.33 21.16
CA ARG A 57 0.53 47.26 22.52
C ARG A 57 -0.30 45.99 22.75
N GLY A 58 -0.36 45.09 21.77
CA GLY A 58 -1.15 43.85 21.83
C GLY A 58 -2.66 44.08 21.83
N ARG A 59 -3.11 45.12 21.12
CA ARG A 59 -4.52 45.37 20.85
C ARG A 59 -4.85 44.94 19.42
N LEU A 60 -5.97 44.25 19.29
CA LEU A 60 -6.52 43.80 18.02
C LEU A 60 -6.85 45.01 17.16
N VAL A 61 -6.28 45.08 15.98
CA VAL A 61 -6.55 46.11 14.97
C VAL A 61 -7.64 45.63 14.03
N LEU A 62 -7.54 44.37 13.59
CA LEU A 62 -8.47 43.76 12.65
C LEU A 62 -8.50 42.25 12.85
N CYS A 63 -9.65 41.63 12.64
CA CYS A 63 -9.78 40.21 12.36
C CYS A 63 -10.84 39.98 11.29
N ASN A 64 -10.62 39.02 10.40
CA ASN A 64 -11.64 38.65 9.41
C ASN A 64 -12.66 37.67 10.01
N HIS A 65 -13.75 37.44 9.29
CA HIS A 65 -14.82 36.52 9.71
C HIS A 65 -14.36 35.04 9.83
N GLN A 66 -13.30 34.64 9.13
CA GLN A 66 -12.78 33.28 9.19
C GLN A 66 -12.12 33.02 10.53
N PHE A 67 -11.47 34.03 11.10
CA PHE A 67 -10.84 33.95 12.41
C PHE A 67 -11.86 33.57 13.49
N THR A 68 -13.00 34.25 13.50
CA THR A 68 -14.09 33.96 14.46
C THR A 68 -14.76 32.62 14.14
N ARG A 69 -14.97 32.29 12.86
CA ARG A 69 -15.58 31.02 12.43
C ARG A 69 -14.76 29.79 12.84
N ILE A 70 -13.46 29.78 12.56
CA ILE A 70 -12.55 28.65 12.87
C ILE A 70 -12.51 28.41 14.39
N LEU A 71 -12.47 29.48 15.18
CA LEU A 71 -12.43 29.43 16.64
C LEU A 71 -13.81 29.28 17.31
N ALA A 72 -14.90 29.23 16.52
CA ALA A 72 -16.28 29.17 16.98
C ALA A 72 -16.69 30.33 17.92
N LEU A 73 -16.19 31.53 17.62
CA LEU A 73 -16.50 32.77 18.33
C LEU A 73 -17.66 33.51 17.63
N ALA A 74 -18.47 34.23 18.40
CA ALA A 74 -19.48 35.11 17.82
C ALA A 74 -18.82 36.32 17.14
N SER A 75 -19.33 36.77 15.99
CA SER A 75 -18.73 37.86 15.21
C SER A 75 -18.58 39.16 16.01
N ASP A 76 -19.52 39.45 16.90
CA ASP A 76 -19.51 40.68 17.73
C ASP A 76 -18.67 40.53 19.01
N SER A 77 -18.08 39.36 19.25
CA SER A 77 -17.38 39.08 20.52
C SER A 77 -15.98 39.70 20.61
N LEU A 78 -15.43 40.18 19.49
CA LEU A 78 -14.06 40.70 19.37
C LEU A 78 -14.03 42.09 18.69
N PRO A 79 -14.45 43.15 19.39
CA PRO A 79 -14.34 44.51 18.85
C PRO A 79 -12.87 44.94 18.66
N ALA A 80 -12.64 45.83 17.70
CA ALA A 80 -11.34 46.47 17.51
C ALA A 80 -10.87 47.14 18.82
N GLY A 81 -9.59 47.04 19.12
CA GLY A 81 -8.98 47.48 20.38
C GLY A 81 -8.95 46.43 21.49
N SER A 82 -9.61 45.27 21.30
CA SER A 82 -9.57 44.13 22.22
C SER A 82 -8.15 43.70 22.53
N THR A 83 -7.83 43.49 23.80
CA THR A 83 -6.50 43.03 24.20
C THR A 83 -6.32 41.56 23.83
N LEU A 84 -5.09 41.15 23.50
CA LEU A 84 -4.75 39.75 23.24
C LEU A 84 -5.32 38.82 24.34
N ARG A 85 -5.18 39.20 25.61
CA ARG A 85 -5.74 38.45 26.76
C ARG A 85 -7.27 38.24 26.66
N THR A 86 -8.01 39.23 26.17
CA THR A 86 -9.46 39.13 25.98
C THR A 86 -9.82 38.15 24.87
N VAL A 87 -9.12 38.24 23.73
CA VAL A 87 -9.30 37.31 22.59
C VAL A 87 -9.10 35.87 23.07
N LEU A 88 -8.00 35.64 23.78
CA LEU A 88 -7.62 34.34 24.28
C LEU A 88 -8.60 33.78 25.32
N ARG A 89 -9.09 34.64 26.23
CA ARG A 89 -10.13 34.25 27.20
C ARG A 89 -11.40 33.78 26.49
N ARG A 90 -11.84 34.47 25.44
CA ARG A 90 -13.03 34.08 24.65
C ARG A 90 -12.87 32.72 23.99
N ILE A 91 -11.67 32.40 23.49
CA ILE A 91 -11.35 31.08 22.92
C ILE A 91 -11.47 30.00 24.00
N GLY A 92 -10.91 30.24 25.19
CA GLY A 92 -10.98 29.30 26.32
C GLY A 92 -12.40 29.09 26.86
N GLU A 93 -13.20 30.16 26.95
CA GLU A 93 -14.63 30.08 27.33
C GLU A 93 -15.42 29.14 26.41
N ARG A 94 -15.03 29.03 25.13
CA ARG A 94 -15.70 28.18 24.15
C ARG A 94 -15.23 26.73 24.14
N SER A 95 -13.98 26.45 24.48
CA SER A 95 -13.46 25.07 24.50
C SER A 95 -13.93 24.24 25.70
N GLY A 96 -14.58 24.87 26.69
CA GLY A 96 -15.01 24.17 27.91
C GLY A 96 -13.84 23.82 28.84
N GLU A 97 -12.63 24.30 28.54
CA GLU A 97 -11.46 24.11 29.38
C GLU A 97 -11.55 25.01 30.62
N PRO A 98 -11.11 24.54 31.81
CA PRO A 98 -11.01 25.39 32.99
C PRO A 98 -10.21 26.65 32.66
N CYS A 99 -10.76 27.82 32.97
CA CYS A 99 -10.20 29.12 32.58
C CYS A 99 -8.71 29.28 32.96
N GLY A 100 -8.21 28.55 33.96
CA GLY A 100 -6.79 28.53 34.36
C GLY A 100 -5.87 27.77 33.39
N GLU A 101 -6.28 26.63 32.84
CA GLU A 101 -5.46 25.80 31.95
C GLU A 101 -5.44 26.33 30.52
N ALA A 102 -6.58 26.83 30.04
CA ALA A 102 -6.66 27.55 28.77
C ALA A 102 -5.73 28.77 28.81
N VAL A 103 -5.81 29.59 29.88
CA VAL A 103 -4.94 30.76 30.08
C VAL A 103 -3.48 30.38 30.29
N ALA A 104 -3.16 29.26 30.95
CA ALA A 104 -1.78 28.78 31.10
C ALA A 104 -1.18 28.29 29.78
N ARG A 105 -1.93 27.54 28.96
CA ARG A 105 -1.51 27.06 27.64
C ARG A 105 -1.34 28.22 26.66
N ILE A 106 -2.26 29.17 26.73
CA ILE A 106 -2.23 30.44 26.01
C ILE A 106 -1.07 31.33 26.46
N ASN A 107 -0.76 31.38 27.75
CA ASN A 107 0.39 32.11 28.28
C ASN A 107 1.69 31.40 27.92
N ALA A 108 1.71 30.07 27.84
CA ALA A 108 2.85 29.29 27.34
C ALA A 108 3.06 29.52 25.84
N LEU A 109 1.98 29.54 25.04
CA LEU A 109 1.98 29.98 23.64
C LEU A 109 2.50 31.42 23.54
N ARG A 110 1.96 32.35 24.34
CA ARG A 110 2.40 33.75 24.40
C ARG A 110 3.86 33.89 24.82
N GLU A 111 4.33 33.12 25.80
CA GLU A 111 5.73 33.09 26.21
C GLU A 111 6.62 32.48 25.13
N GLN A 112 6.17 31.46 24.41
CA GLN A 112 6.87 30.90 23.27
C GLN A 112 6.94 31.89 22.11
N PHE A 113 5.87 32.66 21.85
CA PHE A 113 5.83 33.77 20.91
C PHE A 113 6.74 34.94 21.34
N LEU A 114 6.78 35.28 22.64
CA LEU A 114 7.63 36.33 23.20
C LEU A 114 9.11 35.89 23.32
N ARG A 115 9.38 34.61 23.51
CA ARG A 115 10.74 34.02 23.48
C ARG A 115 11.25 33.84 22.05
N ALA A 116 10.36 33.68 21.07
CA ALA A 116 10.68 33.73 19.64
C ALA A 116 10.99 35.15 19.13
N ARG A 117 11.03 36.16 20.01
CA ARG A 117 11.62 37.50 19.78
C ARG A 117 13.15 37.44 19.69
N ILE A 118 13.67 36.34 19.13
CA ILE A 118 15.05 36.15 18.71
C ILE A 118 15.16 36.88 17.37
N PRO A 119 16.15 37.77 17.19
CA PRO A 119 16.31 38.59 15.98
C PRO A 119 16.38 37.82 14.65
N GLU A 120 16.49 36.49 14.67
CA GLU A 120 16.72 35.64 13.50
C GLU A 120 15.49 34.85 13.01
N ARG A 121 14.33 34.88 13.70
CA ARG A 121 13.10 34.20 13.23
C ARG A 121 11.96 35.18 12.98
N GLU A 122 11.77 35.56 11.71
CA GLU A 122 10.67 36.43 11.25
C GLU A 122 9.27 35.80 11.40
N GLN A 123 9.19 34.47 11.57
CA GLN A 123 7.95 33.69 11.60
C GLN A 123 7.96 32.61 12.68
N SER A 124 6.84 32.45 13.37
CA SER A 124 6.56 31.37 14.32
C SER A 124 5.33 30.58 13.88
N GLN A 125 5.35 29.26 14.05
CA GLN A 125 4.22 28.37 13.77
C GLN A 125 3.95 27.49 14.98
N VAL A 126 2.69 27.40 15.39
CA VAL A 126 2.24 26.51 16.47
C VAL A 126 0.94 25.83 16.08
N GLU A 127 0.77 24.58 16.53
CA GLU A 127 -0.46 23.81 16.33
C GLU A 127 -1.04 23.40 17.68
N PHE A 128 -2.36 23.46 17.80
CA PHE A 128 -3.08 23.03 18.99
C PHE A 128 -4.44 22.41 18.64
N GLN A 129 -4.99 21.64 19.57
CA GLN A 129 -6.33 21.08 19.47
C GLN A 129 -7.35 22.06 20.05
N HIS A 130 -8.45 22.30 19.33
CA HIS A 130 -9.57 23.14 19.76
C HIS A 130 -10.88 22.56 19.24
N LEU A 131 -11.81 22.21 20.13
CA LEU A 131 -13.13 21.66 19.76
C LEU A 131 -13.06 20.47 18.78
N GLY A 132 -12.07 19.58 18.96
CA GLY A 132 -11.85 18.43 18.09
C GLY A 132 -11.19 18.75 16.75
N ARG A 133 -10.78 20.00 16.51
CA ARG A 133 -10.05 20.45 15.33
C ARG A 133 -8.58 20.70 15.64
N SER A 134 -7.72 20.39 14.68
CA SER A 134 -6.30 20.78 14.69
C SER A 134 -6.15 22.16 14.05
N ILE A 135 -5.83 23.18 14.84
CA ILE A 135 -5.66 24.55 14.37
C ILE A 135 -4.17 24.87 14.27
N ALA A 136 -3.73 25.27 13.08
CA ALA A 136 -2.39 25.81 12.85
C ALA A 136 -2.44 27.34 12.92
N VAL A 137 -1.50 27.93 13.67
CA VAL A 137 -1.36 29.38 13.80
C VAL A 137 0.04 29.79 13.40
N VAL A 138 0.11 30.62 12.36
CA VAL A 138 1.35 31.23 11.88
C VAL A 138 1.35 32.69 12.29
N THR A 139 2.39 33.14 12.98
CA THR A 139 2.53 34.54 13.40
C THR A 139 3.78 35.15 12.80
N ARG A 140 3.62 36.32 12.18
CA ARG A 140 4.70 37.12 11.60
C ARG A 140 4.76 38.48 12.28
N MET A 141 5.96 38.88 12.67
CA MET A 141 6.21 40.21 13.23
C MET A 141 6.25 41.25 12.11
N LEU A 142 5.68 42.42 12.38
CA LEU A 142 5.70 43.56 11.45
C LEU A 142 6.79 44.55 11.87
N SER A 143 7.33 45.29 10.90
CA SER A 143 8.33 46.35 11.14
C SER A 143 7.82 47.44 12.09
N ASN A 144 6.51 47.72 12.04
CA ASN A 144 5.83 48.59 12.97
C ASN A 144 5.63 47.95 14.36
N GLY A 145 6.31 46.85 14.71
CA GLY A 145 6.29 46.12 15.99
C GLY A 145 4.95 45.52 16.40
N GLY A 146 3.92 45.61 15.56
CA GLY A 146 2.75 44.74 15.64
C GLY A 146 3.06 43.35 15.11
N TRP A 147 2.05 42.50 15.05
CA TRP A 147 2.15 41.18 14.42
C TRP A 147 0.84 40.78 13.78
N VAL A 148 0.94 40.00 12.72
CA VAL A 148 -0.19 39.37 12.06
C VAL A 148 -0.14 37.87 12.35
N SER A 149 -1.28 37.30 12.70
CA SER A 149 -1.45 35.86 12.86
C SER A 149 -2.49 35.35 11.88
N THR A 150 -2.13 34.33 11.11
CA THR A 150 -3.08 33.56 10.31
C THR A 150 -3.37 32.25 11.02
N ILE A 151 -4.63 31.82 10.97
CA ILE A 151 -5.11 30.58 11.55
C ILE A 151 -5.80 29.75 10.46
N GLU A 152 -5.55 28.44 10.49
CA GLU A 152 -6.09 27.49 9.53
C GLU A 152 -6.55 26.24 10.27
N ASP A 153 -7.71 25.71 9.88
CA ASP A 153 -8.14 24.38 10.29
C ASP A 153 -7.42 23.34 9.43
N VAL A 154 -6.42 22.68 10.02
CA VAL A 154 -5.61 21.66 9.35
C VAL A 154 -6.06 20.25 9.72
N THR A 155 -7.27 20.07 10.26
CA THR A 155 -7.75 18.76 10.74
C THR A 155 -7.76 17.71 9.64
N GLU A 156 -8.39 18.02 8.50
CA GLU A 156 -8.47 17.09 7.38
C GLU A 156 -7.10 16.78 6.80
N ARG A 157 -6.26 17.82 6.66
CA ARG A 157 -4.88 17.68 6.21
C ARG A 157 -4.08 16.78 7.14
N ARG A 158 -4.13 17.00 8.46
CA ARG A 158 -3.44 16.18 9.46
C ARG A 158 -3.96 14.75 9.50
N ALA A 159 -5.27 14.56 9.37
CA ALA A 159 -5.88 13.23 9.29
C ALA A 159 -5.45 12.51 8.00
N ALA A 160 -5.40 13.21 6.87
CA ALA A 160 -4.88 12.68 5.60
C ALA A 160 -3.40 12.32 5.70
N GLU A 161 -2.56 13.21 6.22
CA GLU A 161 -1.13 12.96 6.45
C GLU A 161 -0.92 11.73 7.33
N LYS A 162 -1.61 11.64 8.49
CA LYS A 162 -1.54 10.46 9.37
C LYS A 162 -1.98 9.18 8.65
N ARG A 163 -3.07 9.23 7.89
CA ARG A 163 -3.53 8.08 7.09
C ARG A 163 -2.51 7.69 6.04
N ILE A 164 -1.91 8.63 5.32
CA ILE A 164 -0.87 8.36 4.32
C ILE A 164 0.33 7.70 4.98
N THR A 165 0.81 8.23 6.11
CA THR A 165 1.90 7.63 6.88
C THR A 165 1.53 6.23 7.34
N HIS A 166 0.33 6.03 7.87
CA HIS A 166 -0.14 4.72 8.30
C HIS A 166 -0.19 3.73 7.14
N LEU A 167 -0.78 4.10 6.01
CA LEU A 167 -0.87 3.28 4.79
C LEU A 167 0.50 2.95 4.19
N ALA A 168 1.49 3.83 4.35
CA ALA A 168 2.85 3.56 3.91
C ALA A 168 3.52 2.45 4.73
N HIS A 169 3.09 2.26 5.97
CA HIS A 169 3.75 1.38 6.94
C HIS A 169 2.91 0.17 7.41
N HIS A 170 1.61 0.14 7.14
CA HIS A 170 0.68 -0.89 7.59
C HIS A 170 -0.12 -1.52 6.45
N ASP A 171 -0.49 -2.80 6.63
CA ASP A 171 -1.38 -3.56 5.76
C ASP A 171 -2.82 -3.13 6.01
N GLN A 172 -3.55 -2.76 4.94
CA GLN A 172 -4.88 -2.18 5.07
C GLN A 172 -5.93 -3.15 5.63
N LEU A 173 -5.73 -4.45 5.47
CA LEU A 173 -6.70 -5.45 5.89
C LEU A 173 -6.54 -5.83 7.36
N THR A 174 -5.29 -6.04 7.79
CA THR A 174 -4.94 -6.61 9.11
C THR A 174 -4.38 -5.58 10.09
N ASP A 175 -4.10 -4.35 9.64
CA ASP A 175 -3.43 -3.28 10.40
C ASP A 175 -2.00 -3.60 10.88
N LEU A 176 -1.49 -4.78 10.53
CA LEU A 176 -0.13 -5.20 10.81
C LEU A 176 0.88 -4.38 10.00
N PRO A 177 2.13 -4.25 10.46
CA PRO A 177 3.23 -3.78 9.63
C PRO A 177 3.22 -4.46 8.26
N ASN A 178 3.33 -3.65 7.21
CA ASN A 178 3.40 -4.15 5.84
C ASN A 178 4.83 -4.58 5.46
N ARG A 179 4.99 -5.03 4.22
CA ARG A 179 6.29 -5.43 3.64
C ARG A 179 7.37 -4.35 3.78
N VAL A 180 7.05 -3.07 3.61
CA VAL A 180 8.03 -1.96 3.70
C VAL A 180 8.53 -1.84 5.13
N SER A 181 7.63 -1.72 6.10
CA SER A 181 7.99 -1.62 7.52
C SER A 181 8.75 -2.83 8.03
N PHE A 182 8.35 -4.03 7.59
CA PHE A 182 9.05 -5.27 7.91
C PHE A 182 10.48 -5.26 7.37
N GLN A 183 10.69 -4.87 6.11
CA GLN A 183 12.02 -4.81 5.50
C GLN A 183 12.93 -3.79 6.20
N ASP A 184 12.39 -2.62 6.54
CA ASP A 184 13.13 -1.60 7.28
C ASP A 184 13.55 -2.11 8.66
N LYS A 185 12.65 -2.81 9.37
CA LYS A 185 13.00 -3.42 10.65
C LYS A 185 14.04 -4.53 10.50
N LEU A 186 13.87 -5.41 9.51
CA LEU A 186 14.82 -6.50 9.26
C LEU A 186 16.21 -5.95 8.97
N LYS A 187 16.34 -4.90 8.16
CA LYS A 187 17.61 -4.21 7.90
C LYS A 187 18.23 -3.67 9.19
N GLN A 188 17.43 -3.05 10.06
CA GLN A 188 17.91 -2.58 11.37
C GLN A 188 18.42 -3.73 12.25
N LEU A 189 17.70 -4.84 12.33
CA LEU A 189 18.10 -6.00 13.13
C LEU A 189 19.37 -6.66 12.59
N VAL A 190 19.49 -6.79 11.27
CA VAL A 190 20.71 -7.28 10.60
C VAL A 190 21.89 -6.37 10.88
N HIS A 191 21.70 -5.05 10.86
CA HIS A 191 22.77 -4.09 11.17
C HIS A 191 23.22 -4.15 12.64
N LEU A 192 22.29 -4.40 13.56
CA LEU A 192 22.55 -4.53 15.00
C LEU A 192 22.95 -5.95 15.42
N LEU A 193 23.04 -6.88 14.47
CA LEU A 193 23.28 -8.29 14.74
C LEU A 193 24.65 -8.49 15.36
N SER A 194 24.66 -9.11 16.53
CA SER A 194 25.87 -9.53 17.22
C SER A 194 25.62 -10.86 17.92
N PRO A 195 26.66 -11.59 18.36
CA PRO A 195 26.49 -12.80 19.16
C PRO A 195 25.65 -12.59 20.44
N GLU A 196 25.60 -11.37 20.96
CA GLU A 196 24.79 -10.99 22.13
C GLU A 196 23.36 -10.56 21.79
N ARG A 197 23.07 -10.30 20.50
CA ARG A 197 21.77 -9.86 20.00
C ARG A 197 21.34 -10.68 18.77
N PRO A 198 21.25 -12.02 18.88
CA PRO A 198 20.73 -12.83 17.79
C PRO A 198 19.21 -12.64 17.68
N PHE A 199 18.66 -12.94 16.51
CA PHE A 199 17.22 -12.93 16.27
C PHE A 199 16.83 -14.09 15.35
N ALA A 200 15.54 -14.43 15.33
CA ALA A 200 14.99 -15.39 14.38
C ALA A 200 13.91 -14.74 13.52
N LEU A 201 13.86 -15.14 12.24
CA LEU A 201 12.75 -14.85 11.33
C LEU A 201 11.91 -16.12 11.17
N LEU A 202 10.61 -16.02 11.43
CA LEU A 202 9.63 -17.04 11.07
C LEU A 202 8.81 -16.52 9.89
N TYR A 203 8.71 -17.31 8.82
CA TYR A 203 7.90 -17.06 7.64
C TYR A 203 6.73 -18.04 7.62
N LEU A 204 5.52 -17.53 7.67
CA LEU A 204 4.29 -18.29 7.85
C LEU A 204 3.44 -18.16 6.59
N ASP A 205 3.01 -19.29 6.05
CA ASP A 205 2.12 -19.34 4.91
C ASP A 205 0.88 -20.18 5.26
N LEU A 206 -0.31 -19.60 5.07
CA LEU A 206 -1.54 -20.31 5.38
C LEU A 206 -1.84 -21.39 4.34
N ASP A 207 -1.94 -22.62 4.83
CA ASP A 207 -2.12 -23.77 3.98
C ASP A 207 -3.50 -23.76 3.31
N ARG A 208 -3.50 -23.85 1.97
CA ARG A 208 -4.73 -23.95 1.16
C ARG A 208 -5.67 -22.75 1.32
N PHE A 209 -5.17 -21.58 1.72
CA PHE A 209 -5.99 -20.35 1.82
C PHE A 209 -6.72 -20.03 0.51
N LYS A 210 -6.09 -20.28 -0.64
CA LYS A 210 -6.74 -20.15 -1.95
C LYS A 210 -8.02 -20.98 -2.08
N VAL A 211 -8.07 -22.19 -1.52
CA VAL A 211 -9.28 -23.03 -1.56
C VAL A 211 -10.42 -22.38 -0.77
N VAL A 212 -10.11 -21.71 0.35
CA VAL A 212 -11.11 -20.95 1.12
C VAL A 212 -11.69 -19.82 0.27
N ASN A 213 -10.84 -19.04 -0.40
CA ASN A 213 -11.29 -17.97 -1.30
C ASN A 213 -12.12 -18.51 -2.46
N ASP A 214 -11.68 -19.59 -3.09
CA ASP A 214 -12.35 -20.17 -4.24
C ASP A 214 -13.72 -20.80 -3.86
N THR A 215 -13.89 -21.24 -2.60
CA THR A 215 -15.11 -21.91 -2.12
C THR A 215 -16.10 -20.96 -1.43
N LEU A 216 -15.61 -20.05 -0.59
CA LEU A 216 -16.42 -19.18 0.29
C LEU A 216 -16.37 -17.70 -0.12
N GLY A 217 -15.55 -17.36 -1.10
CA GLY A 217 -15.38 -16.01 -1.61
C GLY A 217 -14.34 -15.18 -0.86
N HIS A 218 -13.82 -14.15 -1.54
CA HIS A 218 -12.75 -13.30 -1.02
C HIS A 218 -13.12 -12.55 0.27
N HIS A 219 -14.39 -12.18 0.47
CA HIS A 219 -14.82 -11.52 1.71
C HIS A 219 -14.59 -12.41 2.95
N VAL A 220 -14.89 -13.71 2.85
CA VAL A 220 -14.68 -14.66 3.94
C VAL A 220 -13.18 -14.90 4.16
N GLY A 221 -12.40 -14.96 3.09
CA GLY A 221 -10.94 -15.02 3.18
C GLY A 221 -10.33 -13.79 3.87
N ASP A 222 -10.83 -12.61 3.58
CA ASP A 222 -10.37 -11.36 4.20
C ASP A 222 -10.66 -11.33 5.71
N GLU A 223 -11.84 -11.78 6.14
CA GLU A 223 -12.15 -11.92 7.55
C GLU A 223 -11.32 -13.02 8.23
N LEU A 224 -11.05 -14.13 7.54
CA LEU A 224 -10.15 -15.17 8.03
C LEU A 224 -8.74 -14.61 8.26
N LEU A 225 -8.21 -13.80 7.35
CA LEU A 225 -6.90 -13.16 7.50
C LEU A 225 -6.85 -12.21 8.71
N ARG A 226 -7.91 -11.44 8.96
CA ARG A 226 -8.03 -10.63 10.19
C ARG A 226 -8.04 -11.49 11.45
N ALA A 227 -8.79 -12.59 11.43
CA ALA A 227 -8.87 -13.51 12.56
C ALA A 227 -7.53 -14.21 12.83
N VAL A 228 -6.81 -14.61 11.77
CA VAL A 228 -5.44 -15.16 11.84
C VAL A 228 -4.48 -14.12 12.43
N ALA A 229 -4.51 -12.87 11.96
CA ALA A 229 -3.68 -11.80 12.47
C ALA A 229 -3.89 -11.58 13.99
N HIS A 230 -5.15 -11.48 14.43
CA HIS A 230 -5.47 -11.37 15.86
C HIS A 230 -5.00 -12.57 16.67
N ARG A 231 -5.20 -13.79 16.15
CA ARG A 231 -4.80 -15.00 16.85
C ARG A 231 -3.27 -15.09 16.99
N LEU A 232 -2.52 -14.74 15.94
CA LEU A 232 -1.06 -14.64 15.97
C LEU A 232 -0.59 -13.54 16.94
N LEU A 233 -1.19 -12.35 16.95
CA LEU A 233 -0.84 -11.31 17.92
C LEU A 233 -1.00 -11.78 19.37
N SER A 234 -2.02 -12.59 19.66
CA SER A 234 -2.24 -13.13 21.00
C SER A 234 -1.22 -14.18 21.46
N THR A 235 -0.45 -14.78 20.53
CA THR A 235 0.61 -15.76 20.87
C THR A 235 1.98 -15.13 21.07
N LEU A 236 2.14 -13.87 20.65
CA LEU A 236 3.41 -13.16 20.61
C LEU A 236 3.67 -12.36 21.88
N ARG A 237 4.96 -12.18 22.17
CA ARG A 237 5.41 -11.27 23.24
C ARG A 237 5.48 -9.85 22.69
N ALA A 238 5.45 -8.86 23.59
CA ALA A 238 5.61 -7.45 23.22
C ALA A 238 6.93 -7.11 22.50
N SER A 239 7.96 -7.96 22.64
CA SER A 239 9.25 -7.82 21.94
C SER A 239 9.23 -8.30 20.49
N ASP A 240 8.27 -9.15 20.14
CA ASP A 240 8.20 -9.79 18.84
C ASP A 240 7.39 -8.91 17.89
N GLN A 241 7.74 -8.91 16.61
CA GLN A 241 7.01 -8.13 15.60
C GLN A 241 6.37 -9.05 14.59
N LEU A 242 5.05 -8.98 14.47
CA LEU A 242 4.28 -9.61 13.41
C LEU A 242 4.12 -8.64 12.24
N ALA A 243 4.25 -9.13 11.02
CA ALA A 243 3.97 -8.40 9.80
C ALA A 243 3.21 -9.27 8.80
N ARG A 244 2.50 -8.63 7.87
CA ARG A 244 1.88 -9.31 6.73
C ARG A 244 2.53 -8.82 5.45
N LEU A 245 3.08 -9.73 4.66
CA LEU A 245 3.85 -9.37 3.47
C LEU A 245 2.99 -9.28 2.21
N SER A 246 2.08 -10.24 2.05
CA SER A 246 1.15 -10.36 0.92
C SER A 246 0.18 -11.50 1.20
N GLY A 247 -1.04 -11.45 0.63
CA GLY A 247 -1.94 -12.61 0.58
C GLY A 247 -2.10 -13.34 1.93
N ASP A 248 -1.68 -14.59 1.95
CA ASP A 248 -1.65 -15.54 3.07
C ASP A 248 -0.30 -15.61 3.82
N GLU A 249 0.64 -14.71 3.51
CA GLU A 249 2.00 -14.71 4.02
C GLU A 249 2.17 -13.73 5.18
N PHE A 250 2.57 -14.28 6.33
CA PHE A 250 2.89 -13.53 7.56
C PHE A 250 4.34 -13.77 7.94
N THR A 251 4.94 -12.81 8.64
CA THR A 251 6.29 -12.97 9.18
C THR A 251 6.37 -12.53 10.63
N ILE A 252 7.18 -13.22 11.42
CA ILE A 252 7.47 -12.87 12.81
C ILE A 252 8.97 -12.64 12.96
N LEU A 253 9.35 -11.47 13.47
CA LEU A 253 10.71 -11.17 13.94
C LEU A 253 10.77 -11.42 15.45
N GLN A 254 11.45 -12.48 15.85
CA GLN A 254 11.66 -12.84 17.25
C GLN A 254 13.01 -12.29 17.72
N THR A 255 12.96 -11.26 18.57
CA THR A 255 14.16 -10.60 19.10
C THR A 255 14.60 -11.15 20.46
N SER A 256 13.66 -11.74 21.22
CA SER A 256 13.96 -12.49 22.45
C SER A 256 14.39 -13.92 22.13
N PHE A 257 15.48 -14.07 21.37
CA PHE A 257 15.98 -15.34 20.85
C PHE A 257 17.35 -15.66 21.45
N ARG A 258 17.57 -16.92 21.86
CA ARG A 258 18.89 -17.39 22.30
C ARG A 258 19.33 -18.63 21.53
N HIS A 259 18.43 -19.57 21.29
CA HIS A 259 18.72 -20.83 20.60
C HIS A 259 17.60 -21.20 19.63
N ALA A 260 17.91 -22.06 18.66
CA ALA A 260 16.96 -22.54 17.67
C ALA A 260 15.65 -23.11 18.27
N ASP A 261 15.75 -23.73 19.45
CA ASP A 261 14.61 -24.26 20.20
C ASP A 261 13.59 -23.18 20.59
N ASP A 262 14.02 -21.94 20.84
CA ASP A 262 13.11 -20.82 21.16
C ASP A 262 12.22 -20.46 19.98
N ALA A 263 12.77 -20.54 18.76
CA ALA A 263 12.05 -20.27 17.52
C ALA A 263 11.17 -21.45 17.13
N ALA A 264 11.65 -22.69 17.31
CA ALA A 264 10.85 -23.90 17.13
C ALA A 264 9.62 -23.90 18.06
N ALA A 265 9.82 -23.62 19.35
CA ALA A 265 8.72 -23.53 20.31
C ALA A 265 7.71 -22.42 19.96
N LEU A 266 8.16 -21.29 19.39
CA LEU A 266 7.25 -20.26 18.90
C LEU A 266 6.46 -20.74 17.68
N ALA A 267 7.11 -21.40 16.73
CA ALA A 267 6.45 -21.95 15.55
C ALA A 267 5.40 -23.01 15.93
N GLU A 268 5.71 -23.93 16.84
CA GLU A 268 4.78 -24.94 17.34
C GLU A 268 3.54 -24.29 17.97
N ARG A 269 3.73 -23.29 18.85
CA ARG A 269 2.60 -22.55 19.44
C ARG A 269 1.74 -21.87 18.38
N CYS A 270 2.35 -21.29 17.35
CA CYS A 270 1.61 -20.67 16.25
C CYS A 270 0.82 -21.72 15.46
N ILE A 271 1.43 -22.86 15.14
CA ILE A 271 0.79 -23.96 14.42
C ILE A 271 -0.41 -24.50 15.22
N GLU A 272 -0.22 -24.81 16.50
CA GLU A 272 -1.28 -25.33 17.37
C GLU A 272 -2.46 -24.34 17.48
N LYS A 273 -2.17 -23.05 17.64
CA LYS A 273 -3.20 -22.02 17.77
C LYS A 273 -3.95 -21.80 16.45
N LEU A 274 -3.28 -21.82 15.32
CA LEU A 274 -3.92 -21.67 14.02
C LEU A 274 -4.68 -22.93 13.59
N ALA A 275 -4.29 -24.12 14.04
CA ALA A 275 -5.00 -25.37 13.78
C ALA A 275 -6.41 -25.44 14.42
N ALA A 276 -6.68 -24.63 15.44
CA ALA A 276 -8.03 -24.54 16.01
C ALA A 276 -9.03 -23.90 15.01
N PRO A 277 -10.30 -24.34 14.96
CA PRO A 277 -11.28 -23.76 14.05
C PRO A 277 -11.47 -22.24 14.21
N PHE A 278 -11.80 -21.58 13.12
CA PHE A 278 -12.17 -20.16 13.07
C PHE A 278 -13.66 -20.05 12.76
N GLU A 279 -14.40 -19.30 13.57
CA GLU A 279 -15.76 -18.90 13.24
C GLU A 279 -15.71 -17.57 12.46
N VAL A 280 -15.98 -17.63 11.16
CA VAL A 280 -15.89 -16.47 10.26
C VAL A 280 -17.12 -16.41 9.36
N ALA A 281 -17.85 -15.29 9.39
CA ALA A 281 -19.08 -15.10 8.64
C ALA A 281 -20.10 -16.27 8.79
N GLY A 282 -20.18 -16.88 9.99
CA GLY A 282 -21.06 -18.03 10.27
C GLY A 282 -20.57 -19.38 9.75
N ASN A 283 -19.35 -19.47 9.23
CA ASN A 283 -18.70 -20.71 8.80
C ASN A 283 -17.63 -21.12 9.81
N GLU A 284 -17.50 -22.43 10.05
CA GLU A 284 -16.39 -23.01 10.77
C GLU A 284 -15.28 -23.39 9.78
N ILE A 285 -14.14 -22.70 9.85
CA ILE A 285 -13.02 -22.86 8.91
C ILE A 285 -11.79 -23.34 9.66
N THR A 286 -11.18 -24.43 9.20
CA THR A 286 -9.89 -24.89 9.72
C THR A 286 -8.81 -24.63 8.68
N VAL A 287 -7.71 -24.00 9.09
CA VAL A 287 -6.57 -23.68 8.22
C VAL A 287 -5.28 -24.10 8.90
N GLY A 288 -4.39 -24.73 8.14
CA GLY A 288 -3.03 -25.07 8.60
C GLY A 288 -2.07 -23.91 8.35
N VAL A 289 -0.87 -23.99 8.91
CA VAL A 289 0.20 -23.04 8.59
C VAL A 289 1.51 -23.79 8.37
N SER A 290 2.21 -23.46 7.29
CA SER A 290 3.57 -23.93 7.02
C SER A 290 4.58 -22.85 7.41
N VAL A 291 5.53 -23.20 8.28
CA VAL A 291 6.45 -22.22 8.89
C VAL A 291 7.90 -22.49 8.49
N GLY A 292 8.56 -21.52 7.86
CA GLY A 292 10.00 -21.51 7.62
C GLY A 292 10.74 -20.66 8.65
N ILE A 293 11.80 -21.16 9.25
CA ILE A 293 12.53 -20.48 10.33
C ILE A 293 13.97 -20.24 9.89
N VAL A 294 14.48 -19.02 10.09
CA VAL A 294 15.91 -18.70 9.92
C VAL A 294 16.44 -18.13 11.22
N CYS A 295 17.49 -18.75 11.77
CA CYS A 295 18.20 -18.25 12.94
C CYS A 295 19.37 -17.37 12.49
N CYS A 296 19.36 -16.10 12.89
CA CYS A 296 20.40 -15.14 12.57
C CYS A 296 21.28 -14.91 13.81
N THR A 297 22.47 -15.51 13.80
CA THR A 297 23.45 -15.43 14.91
C THR A 297 24.75 -14.75 14.52
N HIS A 298 25.03 -14.65 13.24
CA HIS A 298 26.24 -14.05 12.67
C HIS A 298 25.90 -13.32 11.38
N GLY A 299 26.76 -12.43 10.90
CA GLY A 299 26.50 -11.56 9.74
C GLY A 299 25.87 -12.30 8.55
N VAL A 300 24.66 -11.90 8.19
CA VAL A 300 23.89 -12.38 7.03
C VAL A 300 23.22 -11.18 6.40
N GLU A 301 23.24 -11.10 5.07
CA GLU A 301 22.52 -10.06 4.33
C GLU A 301 21.00 -10.21 4.47
N HIS A 302 20.28 -9.10 4.68
CA HIS A 302 18.83 -9.11 4.90
C HIS A 302 18.03 -9.83 3.80
N ASP A 303 18.40 -9.63 2.52
CA ASP A 303 17.79 -10.30 1.37
C ASP A 303 18.01 -11.82 1.39
N ALA A 304 19.12 -12.28 1.95
CA ALA A 304 19.38 -13.71 2.10
C ALA A 304 18.48 -14.30 3.19
N VAL A 305 18.30 -13.60 4.32
CA VAL A 305 17.45 -14.07 5.43
C VAL A 305 16.02 -14.33 4.94
N LEU A 306 15.43 -13.40 4.20
CA LEU A 306 14.06 -13.55 3.71
C LEU A 306 13.92 -14.71 2.73
N ARG A 307 14.84 -14.85 1.76
CA ARG A 307 14.84 -15.97 0.80
C ARG A 307 15.04 -17.33 1.48
N GLN A 308 15.89 -17.39 2.50
CA GLN A 308 16.13 -18.61 3.26
C GLN A 308 14.89 -19.05 4.05
N ALA A 309 14.15 -18.08 4.59
CA ALA A 309 12.92 -18.36 5.35
C ALA A 309 11.78 -18.84 4.43
N ASP A 310 11.63 -18.22 3.26
CA ASP A 310 10.69 -18.66 2.23
C ASP A 310 10.99 -20.09 1.77
N LEU A 311 12.27 -20.40 1.49
CA LEU A 311 12.69 -21.74 1.10
C LEU A 311 12.41 -22.78 2.19
N ALA A 312 12.63 -22.45 3.46
CA ALA A 312 12.29 -23.34 4.57
C ALA A 312 10.77 -23.55 4.70
N SER A 313 9.95 -22.51 4.48
CA SER A 313 8.48 -22.65 4.46
C SER A 313 8.02 -23.52 3.31
N TYR A 314 8.65 -23.39 2.13
CA TYR A 314 8.37 -24.25 0.99
C TYR A 314 8.66 -25.74 1.29
N GLU A 315 9.77 -26.06 1.94
CA GLU A 315 10.07 -27.44 2.36
C GLU A 315 9.04 -27.96 3.39
N ALA A 316 8.62 -27.13 4.36
CA ALA A 316 7.54 -27.48 5.27
C ALA A 316 6.23 -27.84 4.53
N LYS A 317 5.90 -27.10 3.46
CA LYS A 317 4.74 -27.42 2.61
C LYS A 317 4.88 -28.76 1.89
N ARG A 318 6.10 -29.15 1.51
CA ARG A 318 6.38 -30.42 0.81
C ARG A 318 6.28 -31.63 1.72
N GLU A 319 6.66 -31.49 2.98
CA GLU A 319 6.71 -32.61 3.93
C GLU A 319 5.40 -32.93 4.62
N GLY A 320 4.34 -32.20 4.31
CA GLY A 320 3.01 -32.52 4.82
C GLY A 320 2.15 -31.31 5.17
N ARG A 321 2.73 -30.10 5.17
CA ARG A 321 2.10 -28.87 5.68
C ARG A 321 1.83 -28.93 7.18
N ASN A 322 1.31 -27.85 7.76
CA ASN A 322 1.00 -27.76 9.18
C ASN A 322 2.19 -28.14 10.09
N CYS A 323 3.39 -27.73 9.68
CA CYS A 323 4.64 -28.03 10.35
C CYS A 323 5.64 -26.88 10.15
N TYR A 324 6.78 -26.97 10.83
CA TYR A 324 7.86 -26.02 10.66
C TYR A 324 9.14 -26.67 10.13
N ARG A 325 9.96 -25.86 9.47
CA ARG A 325 11.33 -26.19 9.10
C ARG A 325 12.29 -25.07 9.41
N ILE A 326 13.41 -25.44 10.02
CA ILE A 326 14.53 -24.53 10.24
C ILE A 326 15.44 -24.62 9.03
N TYR A 327 15.80 -23.47 8.48
CA TYR A 327 16.70 -23.38 7.34
C TYR A 327 18.05 -23.98 7.68
N GLU A 328 18.48 -24.92 6.85
CA GLU A 328 19.81 -25.51 6.88
C GLU A 328 20.56 -25.16 5.60
N ARG A 329 21.89 -25.02 5.66
CA ARG A 329 22.70 -24.63 4.49
C ARG A 329 22.52 -25.53 3.27
N GLY A 330 22.17 -26.81 3.48
CA GLY A 330 21.87 -27.77 2.41
C GLY A 330 20.54 -27.57 1.69
N MET A 331 19.63 -26.73 2.21
CA MET A 331 18.35 -26.43 1.55
C MET A 331 18.54 -25.60 0.28
N ASN A 332 19.57 -24.76 0.24
CA ASN A 332 19.85 -23.86 -0.89
C ASN A 332 20.56 -24.54 -2.07
N ASP A 333 20.72 -25.88 -2.06
CA ASP A 333 21.44 -26.60 -3.10
C ASP A 333 20.60 -26.70 -4.39
N PRO A 334 20.96 -25.98 -5.47
CA PRO A 334 20.22 -26.01 -6.74
C PRO A 334 20.24 -27.41 -7.39
N LEU A 335 21.20 -28.25 -7.01
CA LEU A 335 21.27 -29.64 -7.48
C LEU A 335 20.15 -30.49 -6.88
N ARG A 336 19.65 -30.21 -5.68
CA ARG A 336 18.59 -31.02 -5.06
C ARG A 336 17.25 -30.90 -5.78
N LEU A 337 16.74 -29.67 -5.94
CA LEU A 337 15.47 -29.44 -6.65
C LEU A 337 15.53 -29.96 -8.10
N ARG A 338 16.68 -29.78 -8.77
CA ARG A 338 16.91 -30.27 -10.13
C ARG A 338 17.00 -31.80 -10.19
N ASN A 339 17.79 -32.43 -9.33
CA ASN A 339 17.95 -33.89 -9.31
C ASN A 339 16.66 -34.59 -8.88
N GLU A 340 15.90 -34.01 -7.95
CA GLU A 340 14.62 -34.55 -7.50
C GLU A 340 13.55 -34.49 -8.60
N LEU A 341 13.45 -33.36 -9.33
CA LEU A 341 12.56 -33.27 -10.49
C LEU A 341 13.01 -34.17 -11.64
N GLU A 342 14.32 -34.33 -11.85
CA GLU A 342 14.86 -35.23 -12.86
C GLU A 342 14.58 -36.70 -12.51
N ASP A 343 14.72 -37.09 -11.24
CA ASP A 343 14.43 -38.44 -10.75
C ASP A 343 12.93 -38.74 -10.72
N GLU A 344 12.09 -37.77 -10.35
CA GLU A 344 10.62 -37.88 -10.42
C GLU A 344 10.15 -38.03 -11.87
N LEU A 345 10.73 -37.26 -12.81
CA LEU A 345 10.42 -37.37 -14.23
C LEU A 345 10.96 -38.67 -14.85
N ARG A 346 12.10 -39.17 -14.40
CA ARG A 346 12.66 -40.47 -14.82
C ARG A 346 11.83 -41.64 -14.29
N ARG A 347 11.30 -41.52 -13.07
CA ARG A 347 10.36 -42.50 -12.48
C ARG A 347 9.01 -42.49 -13.20
N SER A 348 8.45 -41.32 -13.51
CA SER A 348 7.14 -41.20 -14.17
C SER A 348 7.13 -41.76 -15.60
N LEU A 349 8.27 -41.68 -16.31
CA LEU A 349 8.47 -42.35 -17.61
C LEU A 349 8.38 -43.88 -17.53
N SER A 350 8.61 -44.48 -16.36
CA SER A 350 8.55 -45.93 -16.13
C SER A 350 7.22 -46.38 -15.53
N ALA A 351 6.38 -45.44 -15.08
CA ALA A 351 5.15 -45.68 -14.32
C ALA A 351 3.85 -45.32 -15.09
N ASP A 352 3.94 -45.01 -16.39
CA ASP A 352 2.80 -44.66 -17.27
C ASP A 352 1.99 -43.43 -16.81
N GLU A 353 2.61 -42.53 -16.03
CA GLU A 353 1.99 -41.32 -15.47
C GLU A 353 1.95 -40.13 -16.45
N LEU A 354 2.49 -40.34 -17.66
CA LEU A 354 2.57 -39.35 -18.73
C LEU A 354 1.59 -39.71 -19.84
N GLU A 355 0.64 -38.82 -20.10
CA GLU A 355 -0.36 -39.01 -21.15
C GLU A 355 -0.21 -37.95 -22.25
N VAL A 356 -0.67 -38.27 -23.46
CA VAL A 356 -0.63 -37.35 -24.60
C VAL A 356 -2.05 -36.93 -24.93
N HIS A 357 -2.33 -35.63 -24.75
CA HIS A 357 -3.57 -35.02 -25.21
C HIS A 357 -3.40 -34.48 -26.62
N TYR A 358 -4.47 -34.43 -27.40
CA TYR A 358 -4.44 -33.91 -28.77
C TYR A 358 -5.37 -32.71 -28.90
N GLN A 359 -4.81 -31.57 -29.34
CA GLN A 359 -5.58 -30.37 -29.62
C GLN A 359 -5.75 -30.19 -31.14
N PRO A 360 -6.99 -30.12 -31.65
CA PRO A 360 -7.24 -29.91 -33.07
C PRO A 360 -6.87 -28.50 -33.50
N ILE A 361 -6.16 -28.40 -34.63
CA ILE A 361 -5.90 -27.16 -35.33
C ILE A 361 -6.89 -27.09 -36.49
N ILE A 362 -7.79 -26.10 -36.41
CA ILE A 362 -8.89 -25.92 -37.34
C ILE A 362 -8.53 -24.82 -38.34
N ASP A 363 -8.77 -25.07 -39.62
CA ASP A 363 -8.70 -24.03 -40.66
C ASP A 363 -9.85 -23.03 -40.45
N GLY A 364 -9.52 -21.78 -40.15
CA GLY A 364 -10.49 -20.74 -39.83
C GLY A 364 -11.43 -20.36 -40.97
N ARG A 365 -11.17 -20.76 -42.22
CA ARG A 365 -12.02 -20.49 -43.38
C ARG A 365 -12.96 -21.66 -43.70
N THR A 366 -12.52 -22.89 -43.47
CA THR A 366 -13.29 -24.09 -43.85
C THR A 366 -13.93 -24.80 -42.67
N GLY A 367 -13.54 -24.46 -41.43
CA GLY A 367 -14.00 -25.15 -40.21
C GLY A 367 -13.51 -26.59 -40.10
N GLN A 368 -12.68 -27.05 -41.04
CA GLN A 368 -12.15 -28.42 -41.03
C GLN A 368 -10.87 -28.50 -40.22
N THR A 369 -10.70 -29.62 -39.53
CA THR A 369 -9.47 -29.91 -38.79
C THR A 369 -8.35 -30.23 -39.77
N THR A 370 -7.27 -29.45 -39.76
CA THR A 370 -6.13 -29.60 -40.66
C THR A 370 -4.94 -30.33 -40.02
N ALA A 371 -4.83 -30.26 -38.69
CA ALA A 371 -3.78 -30.95 -37.94
C ALA A 371 -4.21 -31.21 -36.48
N MET A 372 -3.43 -32.03 -35.78
CA MET A 372 -3.55 -32.23 -34.33
C MET A 372 -2.19 -31.92 -33.68
N GLU A 373 -2.18 -31.10 -32.63
CA GLU A 373 -1.01 -30.87 -31.79
C GLU A 373 -1.01 -31.84 -30.63
N ALA A 374 0.07 -32.62 -30.48
CA ALA A 374 0.25 -33.55 -29.38
C ALA A 374 0.87 -32.82 -28.18
N LEU A 375 0.17 -32.82 -27.05
CA LEU A 375 0.53 -32.11 -25.83
C LEU A 375 0.75 -33.11 -24.69
N LEU A 376 1.97 -33.21 -24.20
CA LEU A 376 2.32 -34.10 -23.10
C LEU A 376 1.78 -33.55 -21.77
N ARG A 377 0.96 -34.34 -21.08
CA ARG A 377 0.42 -34.08 -19.75
C ARG A 377 1.04 -35.04 -18.75
N TRP A 378 1.26 -34.55 -17.53
CA TRP A 378 1.79 -35.35 -16.45
C TRP A 378 0.82 -35.23 -15.29
N THR A 379 0.26 -36.37 -14.90
CA THR A 379 -0.65 -36.45 -13.76
C THR A 379 0.13 -37.07 -12.62
N HIS A 380 0.74 -36.22 -11.79
CA HIS A 380 1.61 -36.68 -10.72
C HIS A 380 0.78 -37.24 -9.56
N PRO A 381 1.09 -38.44 -9.04
CA PRO A 381 0.25 -39.15 -8.07
C PRO A 381 0.01 -38.38 -6.77
N LYS A 382 0.93 -37.48 -6.39
CA LYS A 382 0.77 -36.61 -5.19
C LYS A 382 0.40 -35.15 -5.48
N ARG A 383 0.65 -34.65 -6.71
CA ARG A 383 0.53 -33.21 -7.04
C ARG A 383 -0.63 -32.92 -7.99
N GLY A 384 -1.30 -33.97 -8.49
CA GLY A 384 -2.34 -33.83 -9.51
C GLY A 384 -1.75 -33.44 -10.87
N PRO A 385 -2.56 -32.87 -11.78
CA PRO A 385 -2.10 -32.47 -13.10
C PRO A 385 -1.08 -31.32 -13.00
N ILE A 386 0.13 -31.54 -13.49
CA ILE A 386 1.19 -30.52 -13.52
C ILE A 386 1.10 -29.73 -14.81
N SER A 387 1.01 -28.40 -14.70
CA SER A 387 0.98 -27.49 -15.85
C SER A 387 2.27 -27.57 -16.66
N PRO A 388 2.22 -27.53 -18.01
CA PRO A 388 3.42 -27.48 -18.85
C PRO A 388 4.35 -26.29 -18.57
N ALA A 389 3.83 -25.20 -18.00
CA ALA A 389 4.61 -24.00 -17.63
C ALA A 389 5.44 -24.19 -16.35
N ASP A 390 5.05 -25.13 -15.49
CA ASP A 390 5.69 -25.40 -14.19
C ASP A 390 6.76 -26.51 -14.28
N ARG A 391 7.05 -27.01 -15.49
CA ARG A 391 8.10 -28.01 -15.73
C ARG A 391 9.47 -27.35 -15.86
N PRO A 392 10.53 -27.88 -15.23
CA PRO A 392 11.89 -27.41 -15.46
C PRO A 392 12.35 -27.68 -16.91
N ASP A 393 13.11 -26.75 -17.48
CA ASP A 393 13.58 -26.80 -18.88
C ASP A 393 14.55 -27.96 -19.13
N CYS A 394 14.12 -28.93 -19.96
CA CYS A 394 14.91 -30.11 -20.31
C CYS A 394 16.07 -29.85 -21.30
N ARG A 395 16.35 -28.59 -21.69
CA ARG A 395 17.34 -28.29 -22.74
C ARG A 395 18.81 -28.24 -22.30
N GLY A 396 19.10 -28.29 -21.00
CA GLY A 396 20.47 -28.20 -20.49
C GLY A 396 21.20 -29.55 -20.39
N THR A 397 21.88 -29.95 -21.47
CA THR A 397 23.02 -30.91 -21.58
C THR A 397 22.72 -32.43 -21.69
N GLY A 398 23.38 -33.10 -22.66
CA GLY A 398 23.14 -34.49 -23.15
C GLY A 398 23.59 -35.64 -22.19
N PRO A 399 23.54 -36.94 -22.61
CA PRO A 399 23.53 -37.47 -23.97
C PRO A 399 22.12 -37.66 -24.54
N HIS A 400 21.81 -36.87 -25.57
CA HIS A 400 20.62 -36.95 -26.40
C HIS A 400 20.65 -38.15 -27.36
N ALA A 401 20.61 -39.36 -26.82
CA ALA A 401 20.37 -40.58 -27.61
C ALA A 401 19.21 -41.44 -27.10
N ARG A 402 18.66 -41.16 -25.91
CA ARG A 402 17.58 -41.99 -25.32
C ARG A 402 16.23 -41.28 -25.14
N THR A 403 16.15 -39.98 -24.89
CA THR A 403 14.85 -39.27 -24.78
C THR A 403 14.16 -39.05 -26.13
N GLY A 404 14.93 -38.91 -27.23
CA GLY A 404 14.39 -38.90 -28.60
C GLY A 404 13.77 -40.23 -29.06
N ARG A 405 14.03 -41.34 -28.34
CA ARG A 405 13.39 -42.65 -28.57
C ARG A 405 12.16 -42.89 -27.71
N VAL A 406 11.90 -42.08 -26.69
CA VAL A 406 10.70 -42.26 -25.84
C VAL A 406 9.42 -41.79 -26.55
N GLY A 407 9.53 -41.04 -27.65
CA GLY A 407 8.42 -40.76 -28.56
C GLY A 407 7.99 -41.91 -29.48
N ALA A 408 8.59 -43.12 -29.39
CA ALA A 408 8.31 -44.23 -30.31
C ALA A 408 7.69 -45.48 -29.66
N ARG A 409 7.27 -45.43 -28.39
CA ARG A 409 6.57 -46.56 -27.72
C ARG A 409 5.23 -46.24 -27.08
N ALA A 410 4.72 -45.01 -27.20
CA ALA A 410 3.27 -44.83 -27.13
C ALA A 410 2.69 -45.53 -28.36
N ARG A 411 1.93 -46.62 -28.16
CA ARG A 411 1.22 -47.32 -29.23
C ARG A 411 0.54 -46.28 -30.11
N MET A 412 1.03 -46.06 -31.34
CA MET A 412 0.20 -45.44 -32.35
C MET A 412 -1.10 -46.24 -32.40
N PRO A 413 -2.28 -45.61 -32.35
CA PRO A 413 -3.49 -46.29 -32.74
C PRO A 413 -3.22 -46.82 -34.15
N ARG A 414 -3.32 -48.15 -34.35
CA ARG A 414 -3.29 -48.74 -35.70
C ARG A 414 -4.21 -47.89 -36.56
N ARG A 415 -3.84 -47.60 -37.81
CA ARG A 415 -4.64 -46.79 -38.78
C ARG A 415 -6.15 -47.10 -38.79
N ARG A 416 -6.56 -48.29 -38.34
CA ARG A 416 -7.96 -48.71 -38.13
C ARG A 416 -8.71 -48.05 -36.96
N ALA A 417 -8.05 -47.59 -35.90
CA ALA A 417 -8.72 -47.04 -34.71
C ALA A 417 -9.24 -45.61 -34.92
N LEU A 418 -8.72 -44.86 -35.90
CA LEU A 418 -9.26 -43.56 -36.32
C LEU A 418 -10.38 -43.68 -37.36
N ALA A 419 -10.70 -44.90 -37.83
CA ALA A 419 -11.79 -45.14 -38.78
C ALA A 419 -13.18 -45.20 -38.11
N GLY A 420 -13.23 -45.24 -36.77
CA GLY A 420 -14.49 -45.40 -36.01
C GLY A 420 -15.16 -44.11 -35.56
N ILE A 421 -14.59 -42.92 -35.85
CA ILE A 421 -15.06 -41.64 -35.30
C ILE A 421 -15.77 -40.75 -36.36
N TYR A 422 -15.74 -41.08 -37.66
CA TYR A 422 -16.37 -40.23 -38.70
C TYR A 422 -16.99 -41.00 -39.89
N PRO A 423 -18.06 -40.45 -40.53
CA PRO A 423 -18.81 -41.11 -41.60
C PRO A 423 -18.05 -41.21 -42.94
N PRO A 424 -18.44 -42.14 -43.84
CA PRO A 424 -17.62 -42.60 -44.97
C PRO A 424 -17.37 -41.57 -46.09
N GLU A 425 -18.10 -40.44 -46.10
CA GLU A 425 -18.11 -39.51 -47.24
C GLU A 425 -16.90 -38.56 -47.27
N SER A 426 -16.19 -38.36 -46.15
CA SER A 426 -14.97 -37.54 -46.09
C SER A 426 -13.69 -38.30 -46.48
N GLN A 427 -13.76 -39.63 -46.67
CA GLN A 427 -12.60 -40.45 -47.01
C GLN A 427 -12.21 -40.40 -48.50
N ARG A 428 -13.09 -39.90 -49.39
CA ARG A 428 -12.85 -39.91 -50.86
C ARG A 428 -12.06 -38.72 -51.40
N HIS A 429 -11.77 -37.68 -50.60
CA HIS A 429 -11.06 -36.48 -51.08
C HIS A 429 -9.75 -36.15 -50.37
N ALA A 430 -9.32 -36.92 -49.38
CA ALA A 430 -8.09 -36.66 -48.62
C ALA A 430 -7.02 -37.75 -48.83
N GLY A 431 -6.87 -38.24 -50.06
CA GLY A 431 -5.76 -39.12 -50.42
C GLY A 431 -4.49 -38.31 -50.64
N SER A 432 -3.76 -37.93 -49.57
CA SER A 432 -2.29 -37.71 -49.54
C SER A 432 -1.77 -36.75 -48.45
N ASN A 433 -2.60 -35.96 -47.77
CA ASN A 433 -2.09 -34.76 -47.06
C ASN A 433 -1.96 -34.82 -45.53
N TRP A 434 -1.94 -36.02 -44.92
CA TRP A 434 -1.62 -36.13 -43.50
C TRP A 434 -0.09 -36.03 -43.30
N ARG A 435 0.41 -34.82 -43.06
CA ARG A 435 1.79 -34.63 -42.57
C ARG A 435 1.92 -35.21 -41.15
N SER A 436 3.05 -35.86 -40.88
CA SER A 436 3.38 -36.41 -39.56
C SER A 436 3.14 -35.40 -38.43
N PRO A 437 2.67 -35.83 -37.23
CA PRO A 437 2.44 -34.93 -36.11
C PRO A 437 3.72 -34.14 -35.79
N ARG A 438 3.63 -32.81 -35.77
CA ARG A 438 4.71 -31.97 -35.27
C ARG A 438 4.62 -31.94 -33.75
N LEU A 439 5.54 -32.61 -33.07
CA LEU A 439 5.76 -32.40 -31.63
C LEU A 439 6.25 -30.95 -31.44
N ARG A 440 5.47 -30.13 -30.74
CA ARG A 440 5.88 -28.80 -30.30
C ARG A 440 5.95 -28.80 -28.78
N CYS A 441 7.15 -28.58 -28.25
CA CYS A 441 7.31 -28.16 -26.86
C CYS A 441 7.07 -26.66 -26.78
N TRP A 442 6.02 -26.25 -26.09
CA TRP A 442 5.80 -24.85 -25.74
C TRP A 442 6.70 -24.51 -24.54
N CYS A 443 7.77 -23.76 -24.79
CA CYS A 443 8.48 -23.00 -23.74
C CYS A 443 8.30 -21.51 -24.05
N PRO A 444 8.02 -20.65 -23.05
CA PRO A 444 8.05 -19.21 -23.26
C PRO A 444 9.49 -18.80 -23.65
N GLY A 445 9.70 -18.32 -24.88
CA GLY A 445 10.98 -17.78 -25.36
C GLY A 445 11.69 -18.51 -26.52
N ALA A 446 11.19 -19.64 -27.02
CA ALA A 446 11.88 -20.38 -28.10
C ALA A 446 11.57 -19.87 -29.52
N ARG A 447 12.59 -19.39 -30.26
CA ARG A 447 12.50 -19.17 -31.71
C ARG A 447 12.18 -20.48 -32.44
N ARG A 448 11.34 -20.39 -33.47
CA ARG A 448 10.83 -21.49 -34.31
C ARG A 448 11.97 -22.36 -34.88
N THR A 449 12.14 -23.59 -34.41
CA THR A 449 12.90 -24.63 -35.11
C THR A 449 11.97 -25.78 -35.48
N ALA A 450 11.84 -26.03 -36.79
CA ALA A 450 11.05 -27.11 -37.36
C ALA A 450 11.95 -28.31 -37.63
N PHE A 451 11.68 -29.47 -37.02
CA PHE A 451 12.31 -30.72 -37.42
C PHE A 451 11.53 -31.36 -38.58
N SER A 452 12.23 -31.58 -39.69
CA SER A 452 11.77 -32.31 -40.87
C SER A 452 12.28 -33.75 -40.81
N THR A 453 11.40 -34.73 -40.68
CA THR A 453 11.75 -36.14 -40.88
C THR A 453 11.86 -36.42 -42.39
N LYS A 454 13.08 -36.53 -42.91
CA LYS A 454 13.33 -37.07 -44.26
C LYS A 454 12.92 -38.55 -44.29
N SER A 455 12.02 -38.90 -45.20
CA SER A 455 11.69 -40.28 -45.55
C SER A 455 12.76 -40.86 -46.48
N GLY A 456 13.49 -41.87 -46.01
CA GLY A 456 14.26 -42.79 -46.85
C GLY A 456 13.65 -44.19 -46.75
N PRO A 457 13.60 -44.98 -47.83
CA PRO A 457 13.00 -46.31 -47.81
C PRO A 457 13.95 -47.28 -47.10
N TRP A 458 13.42 -48.06 -46.15
CA TRP A 458 14.12 -49.23 -45.62
C TRP A 458 13.50 -50.48 -46.24
N ALA A 459 14.33 -51.21 -46.99
CA ALA A 459 14.31 -52.67 -47.01
C ALA A 459 15.03 -53.19 -45.77
#